data_AF-A0AAD7DZW7-F1
#
_entry.id   AF-A0AAD7DZW7-F1
#
_cell.length_a   1.000
_cell.length_b   1.000
_cell.length_c   1.000
_cell.angle_alpha   90.00
_cell.angle_beta   90.00
_cell.angle_gamma   90.00
#
_symmetry.space_group_name_H-M   'P 1'
#
loop_
_entity.id
_entity.type
_entity.pdbx_description
1 polymer ?
#
loop_
_entity_poly.entity_id
_entity_poly.type
_entity_poly.pdbx_seq_one_letter_code
_entity_poly.pdbx_strand_id
1 'polypeptide(L)'
;FNYIHRCFPHVINIAVQTALKVLSALPDFVPGETPEDPEITAELAADPEYWQVLQNDVALAHSIVTAFCASGQRRADFEETTEKGNENGGWGEPPELLRGVGLLKDVDTRWSSIFSMIDRVLELYQAIDALLSLDKYSELLYLLLTDLELQVLRYVRQFLQVPHVVQELVSAEKTPTLCIVRG
;
A
#
# COMPACT_ATOMS: atom_id res chain seq x y z
N PHE A 1 -30.49 -24.07 -9.72
CA PHE A 1 -29.15 -23.54 -10.01
C PHE A 1 -29.13 -22.07 -9.61
N ASN A 2 -28.60 -21.75 -8.43
CA ASN A 2 -28.43 -20.35 -8.00
C ASN A 2 -27.14 -19.82 -8.62
N TYR A 3 -27.27 -19.04 -9.70
CA TYR A 3 -26.15 -18.32 -10.27
C TYR A 3 -25.92 -17.07 -9.42
N ILE A 4 -24.93 -17.11 -8.52
CA ILE A 4 -24.50 -15.91 -7.78
C ILE A 4 -23.74 -15.05 -8.79
N HIS A 5 -24.40 -14.04 -9.36
CA HIS A 5 -23.72 -13.00 -10.11
C HIS A 5 -22.75 -12.27 -9.16
N ARG A 6 -21.45 -12.53 -9.31
CA ARG A 6 -20.43 -11.73 -8.64
C ARG A 6 -20.44 -10.34 -9.25
N CYS A 7 -20.68 -9.31 -8.44
CA CYS A 7 -20.60 -7.93 -8.93
C CYS A 7 -19.14 -7.59 -9.29
N PHE A 8 -18.96 -6.67 -10.24
CA PHE A 8 -17.64 -6.25 -10.69
C PHE A 8 -16.70 -5.83 -9.54
N PRO A 9 -17.14 -5.03 -8.54
CA PRO A 9 -16.30 -4.71 -7.37
C PRO A 9 -15.86 -5.94 -6.58
N HIS A 10 -16.71 -6.97 -6.48
CA HIS A 10 -16.37 -8.21 -5.79
C HIS A 10 -15.35 -9.05 -6.58
N VAL A 11 -15.43 -9.07 -7.91
CA VAL A 11 -14.43 -9.75 -8.75
C VAL A 11 -13.07 -9.06 -8.65
N ILE A 12 -13.03 -7.72 -8.71
CA ILE A 12 -11.80 -6.94 -8.53
C ILE A 12 -11.21 -7.16 -7.14
N ASN A 13 -12.03 -7.14 -6.08
CA ASN A 13 -11.55 -7.41 -4.73
C ASN A 13 -10.87 -8.78 -4.61
N ILE A 14 -11.46 -9.83 -5.19
CA ILE A 14 -10.85 -11.16 -5.19
C ILE A 14 -9.54 -11.16 -5.98
N ALA A 15 -9.53 -10.60 -7.20
CA ALA A 15 -8.34 -10.58 -8.04
C ALA A 15 -7.16 -9.86 -7.38
N VAL A 16 -7.40 -8.69 -6.79
CA VAL A 16 -6.35 -7.90 -6.13
C VAL A 16 -5.88 -8.57 -4.84
N GLN A 17 -6.79 -9.13 -4.03
CA GLN A 17 -6.37 -9.90 -2.85
C GLN A 17 -5.52 -11.11 -3.23
N THR A 18 -5.84 -11.81 -4.33
CA THR A 18 -5.01 -12.91 -4.82
C THR A 18 -3.64 -12.43 -5.27
N ALA A 19 -3.56 -11.34 -6.05
CA ALA A 19 -2.30 -10.77 -6.49
C ALA A 19 -1.43 -10.33 -5.29
N LEU A 20 -2.03 -9.65 -4.31
CA LEU A 20 -1.34 -9.24 -3.09
C LEU A 20 -0.79 -10.43 -2.32
N LYS A 21 -1.54 -11.53 -2.18
CA LYS A 21 -1.04 -12.75 -1.53
C LYS A 21 0.18 -13.35 -2.23
N VAL A 22 0.21 -13.32 -3.56
CA VAL A 22 1.35 -13.78 -4.35
C VAL A 22 2.56 -12.87 -4.16
N LEU A 23 2.34 -11.55 -4.14
CA LEU A 23 3.40 -10.57 -3.95
C LEU A 23 3.98 -10.60 -2.53
N SER A 24 3.14 -10.77 -1.50
CA SER A 24 3.53 -10.64 -0.09
C SER A 24 3.86 -11.97 0.61
N ALA A 25 3.99 -13.09 -0.13
CA ALA A 25 4.25 -14.43 0.41
C ALA A 25 3.46 -14.80 1.69
N LEU A 26 2.20 -14.35 1.81
CA LEU A 26 1.36 -14.69 2.96
C LEU A 26 0.97 -16.18 2.88
N PRO A 27 0.99 -16.95 3.99
CA PRO A 27 1.29 -18.39 3.95
C PRO A 27 0.23 -19.32 3.31
N ASP A 28 -0.93 -18.81 2.90
CA ASP A 28 -2.12 -19.64 2.70
C ASP A 28 -2.75 -19.53 1.30
N PHE A 29 -1.99 -19.84 0.23
CA PHE A 29 -2.60 -20.09 -1.08
C PHE A 29 -1.96 -21.28 -1.81
N VAL A 30 -2.76 -22.35 -1.94
CA VAL A 30 -2.64 -23.36 -3.00
C VAL A 30 -4.03 -23.48 -3.61
N PRO A 31 -4.22 -23.08 -4.87
CA PRO A 31 -4.73 -24.03 -5.84
C PRO A 31 -4.25 -23.73 -7.28
N GLY A 32 -3.29 -24.53 -7.75
CA GLY A 32 -3.46 -25.21 -9.04
C GLY A 32 -2.88 -24.60 -10.31
N GLU A 33 -2.40 -23.37 -10.37
CA GLU A 33 -1.71 -22.83 -11.56
C GLU A 33 -1.11 -21.46 -11.21
N THR A 34 0.14 -21.42 -10.72
CA THR A 34 0.98 -20.25 -10.99
C THR A 34 1.23 -20.25 -12.50
N PRO A 35 1.10 -19.12 -13.22
CA PRO A 35 1.67 -19.03 -14.55
C PRO A 35 3.16 -19.26 -14.38
N GLU A 36 3.64 -20.45 -14.73
CA GLU A 36 5.06 -20.71 -14.96
C GLU A 36 5.42 -19.96 -16.23
N ASP A 37 5.45 -18.62 -16.16
CA ASP A 37 6.09 -17.84 -17.19
C ASP A 37 7.59 -17.87 -16.85
N PRO A 38 8.39 -18.69 -17.56
CA PRO A 38 9.80 -18.87 -17.26
C PRO A 38 10.59 -17.56 -17.39
N GLU A 39 10.06 -16.58 -18.13
CA GLU A 39 10.70 -15.28 -18.34
C GLU A 39 10.56 -14.38 -17.10
N ILE A 40 9.35 -14.27 -16.53
CA ILE A 40 9.09 -13.56 -15.26
C ILE A 40 9.87 -14.21 -14.10
N THR A 41 9.91 -15.54 -14.09
CA THR A 41 10.60 -16.30 -13.04
C THR A 41 12.12 -16.11 -13.10
N ALA A 42 12.69 -15.96 -14.30
CA ALA A 42 14.12 -15.73 -14.50
C ALA A 42 14.55 -14.31 -14.13
N GLU A 43 13.74 -13.29 -14.46
CA GLU A 43 14.00 -11.89 -14.09
C GLU A 43 13.92 -11.68 -12.57
N LEU A 44 12.90 -12.23 -11.91
CA LEU A 44 12.78 -12.16 -10.44
C LEU A 44 13.90 -12.95 -9.73
N ALA A 45 14.35 -14.06 -10.32
CA ALA A 45 15.49 -14.81 -9.78
C ALA A 45 16.85 -14.11 -9.98
N ALA A 46 16.93 -13.17 -10.92
CA ALA A 46 18.15 -12.41 -11.19
C ALA A 46 18.45 -11.34 -10.12
N ASP A 47 17.43 -10.90 -9.37
CA ASP A 47 17.57 -9.95 -8.26
C ASP A 47 16.87 -10.46 -6.97
N PRO A 48 17.55 -11.33 -6.20
CA PRO A 48 17.01 -11.89 -4.96
C PRO A 48 16.72 -10.84 -3.89
N GLU A 49 17.44 -9.71 -3.89
CA GLU A 49 17.26 -8.63 -2.92
C GLU A 49 15.95 -7.88 -3.19
N TYR A 50 15.69 -7.53 -4.45
CA TYR A 50 14.41 -6.97 -4.88
C TYR A 50 13.24 -7.89 -4.52
N TRP A 51 13.37 -9.19 -4.78
CA TRP A 51 12.32 -10.16 -4.45
C TRP A 51 12.04 -10.24 -2.94
N GLN A 52 13.08 -10.24 -2.11
CA GLN A 52 12.93 -10.26 -0.66
C GLN A 52 12.26 -8.98 -0.13
N VAL A 53 12.58 -7.83 -0.72
CA VAL A 53 11.95 -6.55 -0.38
C VAL A 53 10.47 -6.55 -0.77
N LEU A 54 10.15 -7.01 -1.99
CA LEU A 54 8.77 -7.09 -2.49
C LEU A 54 7.85 -7.98 -1.64
N GLN A 55 8.41 -8.98 -0.96
CA GLN A 55 7.64 -9.82 -0.05
C GLN A 55 7.29 -9.13 1.28
N ASN A 56 8.07 -8.14 1.71
CA ASN A 56 7.99 -7.57 3.06
C ASN A 56 7.55 -6.09 3.10
N ASP A 57 7.59 -5.39 1.97
CA ASP A 57 7.33 -3.94 1.88
C ASP A 57 5.94 -3.52 2.42
N VAL A 58 4.88 -4.25 2.06
CA VAL A 58 3.51 -3.98 2.54
C VAL A 58 3.39 -4.23 4.04
N ALA A 59 4.04 -5.28 4.55
CA ALA A 59 4.05 -5.60 5.98
C ALA A 59 4.83 -4.54 6.78
N LEU A 60 5.89 -3.99 6.21
CA LEU A 60 6.67 -2.92 6.82
C LEU A 60 5.88 -1.61 6.84
N ALA A 61 5.21 -1.25 5.74
CA ALA A 61 4.28 -0.11 5.69
C ALA A 61 3.17 -0.23 6.75
N HIS A 62 2.58 -1.43 6.90
CA HIS A 62 1.60 -1.70 7.95
C HIS A 62 2.19 -1.55 9.36
N SER A 63 3.43 -1.99 9.56
CA SER A 63 4.14 -1.90 10.84
C SER A 63 4.42 -0.45 11.23
N ILE A 64 4.81 0.40 10.27
CA ILE A 64 4.95 1.85 10.45
C ILE A 64 3.64 2.45 10.96
N VAL A 65 2.55 2.23 10.21
CA VAL A 65 1.24 2.80 10.55
C VAL A 65 0.77 2.30 11.91
N THR A 66 0.94 1.02 12.20
CA THR A 66 0.58 0.43 13.49
C THR A 66 1.36 1.04 14.63
N ALA A 67 2.67 1.20 14.49
CA ALA A 67 3.54 1.76 15.54
C ALA A 67 3.19 3.22 15.86
N PHE A 68 2.93 4.03 14.84
CA PHE A 68 2.58 5.45 14.99
C PHE A 68 1.17 5.63 15.55
N CYS A 69 0.23 4.78 15.12
CA CYS A 69 -1.15 4.81 15.62
C CYS A 69 -1.35 4.07 16.95
N ALA A 70 -0.30 3.48 17.53
CA ALA A 70 -0.39 2.70 18.77
C ALA A 70 -0.70 3.58 20.00
N SER A 71 -0.34 4.87 19.98
CA SER A 71 -0.60 5.78 21.10
C SER A 71 -1.08 7.15 20.61
N GLY A 72 -1.78 7.88 21.50
CA GLY A 72 -2.14 9.28 21.23
C GLY A 72 -0.92 10.18 21.08
N GLN A 73 0.12 9.93 21.88
CA GLN A 73 1.35 10.71 21.85
C GLN A 73 2.08 10.59 20.51
N ARG A 74 2.23 9.38 19.98
CA ARG A 74 2.92 9.16 18.70
C ARG A 74 2.21 9.84 17.53
N ARG A 75 0.87 9.83 17.55
CA ARG A 75 0.06 10.56 16.56
C ARG A 75 0.23 12.07 16.68
N ALA A 76 0.16 12.61 17.89
CA ALA A 76 0.36 14.04 18.13
C ALA A 76 1.77 14.50 17.71
N ASP A 77 2.81 13.74 18.07
CA ASP A 77 4.18 14.06 17.69
C ASP A 77 4.39 13.99 16.17
N PHE A 78 3.71 13.05 15.49
CA PHE A 78 3.74 12.94 14.03
C PHE A 78 3.05 14.13 13.35
N GLU A 79 1.87 14.51 13.84
CA GLU A 79 1.14 15.71 13.37
C GLU A 79 1.99 16.97 13.58
N GLU A 80 2.57 17.15 14.77
CA GLU A 80 3.45 18.27 15.09
C GLU A 80 4.71 18.29 14.20
N THR A 81 5.32 17.13 13.96
CA THR A 81 6.48 17.02 13.06
C THR A 81 6.11 17.45 11.65
N THR A 82 4.97 16.99 11.15
CA THR A 82 4.44 17.34 9.82
C THR A 82 4.19 18.84 9.69
N GLU A 83 3.53 19.44 10.68
CA GLU A 83 3.23 20.87 10.74
C GLU A 83 4.51 21.72 10.77
N LYS A 84 5.47 21.37 11.62
CA LYS A 84 6.75 22.10 11.71
C LYS A 84 7.53 22.06 10.41
N GLY A 85 7.61 20.92 9.72
CA GLY A 85 8.30 20.86 8.44
C GLY A 85 7.60 21.69 7.36
N ASN A 86 6.26 21.71 7.36
CA ASN A 86 5.50 22.60 6.48
C ASN A 86 5.76 24.08 6.77
N GLU A 87 5.80 24.48 8.04
CA GLU A 87 6.14 25.84 8.48
C GLU A 87 7.59 26.23 8.11
N ASN A 88 8.50 25.26 8.09
CA ASN A 88 9.91 25.44 7.74
C ASN A 88 10.20 25.47 6.23
N GLY A 89 9.17 25.54 5.38
CA GLY A 89 9.32 25.68 3.93
C GLY A 89 8.94 24.44 3.12
N GLY A 90 8.47 23.38 3.78
CA GLY A 90 8.04 22.13 3.14
C GLY A 90 9.09 21.02 3.23
N TRP A 91 8.84 19.96 2.48
CA TRP A 91 9.56 18.70 2.56
C TRP A 91 10.16 18.31 1.22
N GLY A 92 11.36 17.73 1.25
CA GLY A 92 12.04 17.25 0.04
C GLY A 92 12.65 18.34 -0.84
N GLU A 93 13.05 17.91 -2.04
CA GLU A 93 13.66 18.76 -3.07
C GLU A 93 13.02 18.43 -4.44
N PRO A 94 12.24 19.35 -5.06
CA PRO A 94 11.87 20.66 -4.54
C PRO A 94 10.95 20.56 -3.31
N PRO A 95 10.91 21.59 -2.44
CA PRO A 95 10.07 21.57 -1.25
C PRO A 95 8.58 21.51 -1.58
N GLU A 96 7.87 20.54 -1.00
CA GLU A 96 6.42 20.37 -1.10
C GLU A 96 5.76 20.38 0.28
N LEU A 97 4.57 20.98 0.38
CA LEU A 97 3.79 20.95 1.62
C LEU A 97 3.06 19.61 1.73
N LEU A 98 3.29 18.91 2.84
CA LEU A 98 2.54 17.71 3.17
C LEU A 98 1.15 18.08 3.69
N ARG A 99 0.17 17.24 3.40
CA ARG A 99 -1.17 17.43 3.94
C ARG A 99 -1.16 17.17 5.46
N GLY A 100 -1.83 18.04 6.21
CA GLY A 100 -2.04 17.89 7.66
C GLY A 100 -3.05 16.79 7.99
N VAL A 101 -2.69 15.54 7.68
CA VAL A 101 -3.52 14.35 7.89
C VAL A 101 -2.71 13.24 8.53
N GLY A 102 -3.33 12.46 9.41
CA GLY A 102 -2.70 11.29 10.01
C GLY A 102 -2.50 10.13 9.03
N LEU A 103 -1.73 9.13 9.47
CA LEU A 103 -1.59 7.84 8.78
C LEU A 103 -2.92 7.07 8.79
N LEU A 104 -3.14 6.27 7.74
CA LEU A 104 -4.35 5.45 7.57
C LEU A 104 -4.04 4.00 7.84
N LYS A 105 -4.73 3.39 8.82
CA LYS A 105 -4.74 1.93 8.96
C LYS A 105 -5.52 1.30 7.82
N ASP A 106 -5.04 0.17 7.33
CA ASP A 106 -5.80 -0.66 6.44
C ASP A 106 -6.89 -1.45 7.18
N VAL A 107 -7.73 -2.13 6.41
CA VAL A 107 -8.82 -2.99 6.86
C VAL A 107 -8.72 -4.29 6.07
N ASP A 108 -8.45 -5.40 6.75
CA ASP A 108 -8.17 -6.72 6.15
C ASP A 108 -9.15 -7.16 5.05
N THR A 109 -10.41 -6.74 5.18
CA THR A 109 -11.48 -7.17 4.28
C THR A 109 -11.53 -6.42 2.95
N ARG A 110 -10.77 -5.33 2.78
CA ARG A 110 -10.86 -4.46 1.59
C ARG A 110 -9.48 -4.17 1.03
N TRP A 111 -9.21 -4.68 -0.17
CA TRP A 111 -7.94 -4.43 -0.84
C TRP A 111 -7.63 -2.92 -1.01
N SER A 112 -8.66 -2.09 -1.21
CA SER A 112 -8.50 -0.65 -1.44
C SER A 112 -8.00 0.12 -0.21
N SER A 113 -8.12 -0.45 1.00
CA SER A 113 -7.51 0.14 2.19
C SER A 113 -6.01 -0.10 2.25
N ILE A 114 -5.50 -1.20 1.68
CA ILE A 114 -4.06 -1.43 1.53
C ILE A 114 -3.49 -0.38 0.57
N PHE A 115 -4.15 -0.15 -0.57
CA PHE A 115 -3.78 0.94 -1.48
C PHE A 115 -3.76 2.30 -0.77
N SER A 116 -4.82 2.63 -0.02
CA SER A 116 -4.92 3.93 0.67
C SER A 116 -3.89 4.08 1.79
N MET A 117 -3.56 2.99 2.49
CA MET A 117 -2.50 2.96 3.51
C MET A 117 -1.14 3.22 2.87
N ILE A 118 -0.78 2.47 1.83
CA ILE A 118 0.50 2.61 1.13
C ILE A 118 0.64 4.02 0.52
N ASP A 119 -0.41 4.50 -0.14
CA ASP A 119 -0.44 5.85 -0.71
C ASP A 119 -0.17 6.92 0.35
N ARG A 120 -0.79 6.79 1.55
CA ARG A 120 -0.57 7.70 2.68
C ARG A 120 0.84 7.58 3.29
N VAL A 121 1.38 6.37 3.39
CA VAL A 121 2.75 6.16 3.89
C VAL A 121 3.76 6.82 2.95
N LEU A 122 3.62 6.62 1.64
CA LEU A 122 4.49 7.23 0.63
C LEU A 122 4.35 8.76 0.59
N GLU A 123 3.12 9.28 0.70
CA GLU A 123 2.84 10.72 0.78
C GLU A 123 3.58 11.36 1.96
N LEU A 124 3.52 10.75 3.14
CA LEU A 124 4.03 11.36 4.38
C LEU A 124 5.39 10.82 4.82
N TYR A 125 6.09 10.05 3.97
CA TYR A 125 7.29 9.34 4.38
C TYR A 125 8.39 10.26 4.92
N GLN A 126 8.56 11.45 4.35
CA GLN A 126 9.56 12.41 4.82
C GLN A 126 9.30 12.88 6.27
N ALA A 127 8.04 13.02 6.66
CA ALA A 127 7.68 13.31 8.05
C ALA A 127 7.85 12.08 8.96
N ILE A 128 7.63 10.87 8.44
CA ILE A 128 7.87 9.61 9.16
C ILE A 128 9.36 9.47 9.46
N ASP A 129 10.22 9.65 8.46
CA ASP A 129 11.68 9.60 8.56
C ASP A 129 12.22 10.63 9.55
N ALA A 130 11.75 11.89 9.46
CA ALA A 130 12.13 12.94 10.40
C ALA A 130 11.71 12.63 11.84
N LEU A 131 10.52 12.03 12.06
CA LEU A 131 10.09 11.65 13.40
C LEU A 131 10.92 10.49 13.96
N LEU A 132 11.17 9.46 13.15
CA LEU A 132 11.98 8.30 13.55
C LEU A 132 13.43 8.68 13.86
N SER A 133 13.94 9.72 13.21
CA SER A 133 15.27 10.28 13.47
C SER A 133 15.41 10.99 14.82
N LEU A 134 14.31 11.22 15.56
CA LEU A 134 14.38 11.76 16.92
C LEU A 134 14.81 10.66 17.91
N ASP A 135 15.73 10.99 18.82
CA ASP A 135 16.22 10.05 19.87
C ASP A 135 15.09 9.37 20.66
N LYS A 136 13.96 10.08 20.86
CA LYS A 136 12.76 9.58 21.54
C LYS A 136 12.14 8.35 20.87
N TYR A 137 12.37 8.17 19.57
CA TYR A 137 11.83 7.08 18.75
C TYR A 137 12.93 6.14 18.24
N SER A 138 14.09 6.13 18.90
CA SER A 138 15.22 5.25 18.59
C SER A 138 14.83 3.77 18.58
N GLU A 139 13.82 3.36 19.36
CA GLU A 139 13.32 1.98 19.37
C GLU A 139 12.59 1.59 18.08
N LEU A 140 12.16 2.58 17.27
CA LEU A 140 11.41 2.39 16.04
C LEU A 140 12.25 2.58 14.78
N LEU A 141 13.56 2.82 14.90
CA LEU A 141 14.46 3.03 13.75
C LEU A 141 14.47 1.86 12.76
N TYR A 142 14.14 0.65 13.20
CA TYR A 142 13.99 -0.53 12.34
C TYR A 142 12.82 -0.42 11.34
N LEU A 143 11.96 0.59 11.49
CA LEU A 143 10.85 0.88 10.59
C LEU A 143 11.21 1.87 9.47
N LEU A 144 12.45 2.38 9.44
CA LEU A 144 12.93 3.20 8.33
C LEU A 144 13.03 2.34 7.06
N LEU A 145 12.45 2.86 5.98
CA LEU A 145 12.54 2.30 4.63
C LEU A 145 13.82 2.81 3.96
N THR A 146 14.57 1.87 3.40
CA THR A 146 15.64 2.13 2.43
C THR A 146 15.08 2.68 1.12
N ASP A 147 15.95 3.25 0.28
CA ASP A 147 15.55 3.74 -1.05
C ASP A 147 14.95 2.62 -1.92
N LEU A 148 15.48 1.40 -1.79
CA LEU A 148 14.97 0.23 -2.51
C LEU A 148 13.57 -0.13 -2.00
N GLU A 149 13.35 -0.19 -0.69
CA GLU A 149 12.03 -0.46 -0.09
C GLU A 149 11.00 0.61 -0.48
N LEU A 150 11.38 1.89 -0.47
CA LEU A 150 10.54 2.98 -0.96
C LEU A 150 10.18 2.80 -2.44
N GLN A 151 11.15 2.42 -3.26
CA GLN A 151 10.94 2.24 -4.69
C GLN A 151 10.02 1.05 -4.97
N VAL A 152 10.22 -0.07 -4.29
CA VAL A 152 9.35 -1.25 -4.40
C VAL A 152 7.93 -0.92 -3.95
N LEU A 153 7.78 -0.21 -2.82
CA LEU A 153 6.48 0.20 -2.32
C LEU A 153 5.75 1.15 -3.30
N ARG A 154 6.48 2.01 -4.02
CA ARG A 154 5.92 2.82 -5.12
C ARG A 154 5.43 1.95 -6.29
N TYR A 155 6.14 0.88 -6.65
CA TYR A 155 5.69 -0.05 -7.67
C TYR A 155 4.43 -0.81 -7.25
N VAL A 156 4.35 -1.29 -6.00
CA VAL A 156 3.14 -1.91 -5.47
C VAL A 156 1.97 -0.92 -5.49
N ARG A 157 2.20 0.33 -5.08
CA ARG A 157 1.19 1.41 -5.15
C ARG A 157 0.71 1.65 -6.59
N GLN A 158 1.62 1.68 -7.56
CA GLN A 158 1.29 1.85 -8.97
C GLN A 158 0.46 0.68 -9.52
N PHE A 159 0.82 -0.55 -9.17
CA PHE A 159 0.06 -1.75 -9.52
C PHE A 159 -1.38 -1.67 -8.97
N LEU A 160 -1.53 -1.30 -7.69
CA LEU A 160 -2.83 -1.18 -7.02
C LEU A 160 -3.67 0.02 -7.49
N GLN A 161 -3.05 1.04 -8.08
CA GLN A 161 -3.76 2.21 -8.58
C GLN A 161 -4.72 1.86 -9.73
N VAL A 162 -4.32 0.94 -10.61
CA VAL A 162 -5.14 0.52 -11.77
C VAL A 162 -6.51 -0.02 -11.34
N PRO A 163 -6.60 -1.07 -10.51
CA PRO A 163 -7.90 -1.54 -10.03
C PRO A 163 -8.62 -0.49 -9.18
N HIS A 164 -7.92 0.49 -8.59
CA HIS A 164 -8.53 1.50 -7.72
C HIS A 164 -9.34 2.48 -8.55
N VAL A 165 -8.72 3.04 -9.58
CA VAL A 165 -9.39 3.94 -10.53
C VAL A 165 -10.58 3.23 -11.19
N VAL A 166 -10.38 1.97 -11.60
CA VAL A 166 -11.44 1.19 -12.24
C VAL A 166 -12.61 0.93 -11.28
N GLN A 167 -12.34 0.57 -10.02
CA GLN A 167 -13.38 0.39 -9.01
C GLN A 167 -14.14 1.69 -8.73
N GLU A 168 -13.45 2.82 -8.59
CA GLU A 168 -14.07 4.14 -8.34
C GLU A 168 -14.94 4.56 -9.51
N LEU A 169 -14.46 4.39 -10.75
CA LEU A 169 -15.21 4.71 -11.96
C LEU A 169 -16.52 3.93 -12.03
N VAL A 170 -16.46 2.61 -11.84
CA VAL A 170 -17.66 1.74 -11.92
C VAL A 170 -18.60 1.95 -10.74
N SER A 171 -18.07 2.31 -9.57
CA SER A 171 -18.90 2.62 -8.39
C SER A 171 -19.60 3.97 -8.50
N ALA A 172 -19.06 4.90 -9.29
CA ALA A 172 -19.68 6.21 -9.56
C ALA A 172 -20.84 6.13 -10.57
N GLU A 173 -20.94 5.05 -11.35
CA GLU A 173 -22.04 4.90 -12.30
C GLU A 173 -23.36 4.55 -11.59
N LYS A 174 -24.36 5.43 -11.76
CA LYS A 174 -25.74 5.20 -11.27
C LYS A 174 -26.57 4.29 -12.18
N THR A 175 -26.02 3.90 -13.32
CA THR A 175 -26.66 3.02 -14.31
C THR A 175 -26.20 1.59 -14.07
N PRO A 176 -27.11 0.62 -13.92
CA PRO A 176 -26.71 -0.78 -13.83
C PRO A 176 -26.01 -1.19 -15.13
N THR A 177 -24.70 -1.47 -15.05
CA THR A 177 -23.83 -1.99 -16.13
C THR A 177 -24.17 -3.44 -16.53
N LEU A 178 -25.43 -3.83 -16.36
CA LEU A 178 -25.98 -5.18 -16.51
C LEU A 178 -26.40 -5.51 -17.96
N CYS A 179 -25.96 -4.72 -18.95
CA CYS A 179 -26.35 -4.92 -20.35
C CYS A 179 -25.31 -5.65 -21.22
N ILE A 180 -24.11 -5.96 -20.72
CA ILE A 180 -23.00 -6.49 -21.56
C ILE A 180 -22.81 -8.01 -21.43
N VAL A 181 -23.65 -8.74 -20.69
CA VAL A 181 -23.69 -10.22 -20.77
C VAL A 181 -25.04 -10.66 -21.34
N ARG A 182 -25.14 -10.59 -22.67
CA ARG A 182 -26.05 -11.42 -23.48
C ARG A 182 -25.33 -11.84 -24.75
N GLY A 183 -25.17 -13.15 -24.92
CA GLY A 183 -24.56 -13.82 -26.06
C GLY A 183 -24.01 -15.15 -25.63
#